data_AF-A0A9P5RTW7-F1
#
_entry.id   AF-A0A9P5RTW7-F1
#
_cell.length_a   1.000
_cell.length_b   1.000
_cell.length_c   1.000
_cell.angle_alpha   90.00
_cell.angle_beta   90.00
_cell.angle_gamma   90.00
#
_symmetry.space_group_name_H-M   'P 1'
#
loop_
_entity.id
_entity.type
_entity.pdbx_description
1 polymer ?
#
loop_
_entity_poly.entity_id
_entity_poly.type
_entity_poly.pdbx_seq_one_letter_code
_entity_poly.pdbx_strand_id
1 'polypeptide(L)'
;MTFIHNYFSSDSTALSERENTALLKALVKDHKAALKVEYKQYELEYKQALKDAEVEYKRAKKQAEEDMYRKTLEAVKREVDIIATTDEYANSDAKTKAKIAQFQNWMGNAAAHRALEVESEGEEEEAGAASFVEEKMTPHLFV
;
A
#
# COMPACT_ATOMS: atom_id res chain seq x y z
N MET A 1 -12.46 9.55 37.94
CA MET A 1 -13.85 9.13 38.29
C MET A 1 -14.31 9.59 39.67
N THR A 2 -13.41 9.91 40.61
CA THR A 2 -13.74 10.35 41.98
C THR A 2 -14.46 11.71 42.06
N PHE A 3 -14.16 12.68 41.18
CA PHE A 3 -14.83 14.00 41.19
C PHE A 3 -16.32 13.92 40.84
N ILE A 4 -16.68 13.21 39.76
CA ILE A 4 -18.06 13.05 39.30
C ILE A 4 -18.86 12.25 40.33
N HIS A 5 -18.27 11.19 40.88
CA HIS A 5 -18.89 10.39 41.94
C HIS A 5 -19.24 11.27 43.15
N ASN A 6 -18.34 12.13 43.62
CA ASN A 6 -18.59 13.00 44.78
C ASN A 6 -19.56 14.15 44.52
N TYR A 7 -19.76 14.54 43.26
CA TYR A 7 -20.71 15.61 42.89
C TYR A 7 -22.16 15.10 42.85
N PHE A 8 -22.37 13.82 42.47
CA PHE A 8 -23.71 13.20 42.40
C PHE A 8 -24.05 12.31 43.61
N SER A 9 -23.05 11.83 44.35
CA SER A 9 -23.24 11.07 45.59
C SER A 9 -23.33 12.08 46.72
N SER A 10 -24.53 12.19 47.30
CA SER A 10 -24.89 13.14 48.35
C SER A 10 -24.22 12.85 49.71
N ASP A 11 -22.91 12.60 49.71
CA ASP A 11 -22.11 12.38 50.92
C ASP A 11 -21.57 13.71 51.46
N SER A 12 -21.66 13.88 52.78
CA SER A 12 -21.59 15.13 53.53
C SER A 12 -20.21 15.80 53.63
N THR A 13 -19.38 15.73 52.59
CA THR A 13 -18.18 16.55 52.41
C THR A 13 -18.34 17.39 51.15
N ALA A 14 -19.31 18.30 51.15
CA ALA A 14 -19.52 19.23 50.06
C ALA A 14 -18.30 20.15 49.96
N LEU A 15 -17.46 19.93 48.94
CA LEU A 15 -16.42 20.88 48.55
C LEU A 15 -17.05 22.26 48.33
N SER A 16 -16.36 23.32 48.72
CA SER A 16 -16.84 24.68 48.46
C SER A 16 -17.01 24.91 46.96
N GLU A 17 -17.92 25.80 46.57
CA GLU A 17 -18.12 26.14 45.14
C GLU A 17 -16.81 26.55 44.45
N ARG A 18 -15.89 27.16 45.20
CA ARG A 18 -14.56 27.54 44.72
C ARG A 18 -13.68 26.33 44.40
N GLU A 19 -13.67 25.31 45.27
CA GLU A 19 -12.91 24.07 45.07
C GLU A 19 -13.52 23.24 43.93
N ASN A 20 -14.85 23.15 43.86
CA ASN A 20 -15.55 22.49 42.75
C ASN A 20 -15.26 23.18 41.40
N THR A 21 -15.27 24.52 41.37
CA THR A 21 -14.94 25.28 40.16
C THR A 21 -13.48 25.07 39.72
N ALA A 22 -12.54 25.00 40.67
CA ALA A 22 -11.15 24.74 40.38
C ALA A 22 -10.93 23.32 39.80
N LEU A 23 -11.59 22.32 40.38
CA LEU A 23 -11.53 20.94 39.90
C LEU A 23 -12.17 20.77 38.52
N LEU A 24 -13.31 21.43 38.24
CA LEU A 24 -13.91 21.45 36.90
C LEU A 24 -12.98 22.09 35.87
N LYS A 25 -12.33 23.21 36.21
CA LYS A 25 -11.37 23.87 35.31
C LYS A 25 -10.15 22.98 35.03
N ALA A 26 -9.65 22.27 36.04
CA ALA A 26 -8.57 21.31 35.87
C ALA A 26 -9.00 20.15 34.97
N LEU A 27 -10.18 19.57 35.21
CA LEU A 27 -10.74 18.48 34.41
C LEU A 27 -10.89 18.87 32.93
N VAL A 28 -11.44 20.06 32.66
CA VAL A 28 -11.59 20.58 31.28
C VAL A 28 -10.23 20.81 30.62
N LYS A 29 -9.24 21.32 31.37
CA LYS A 29 -7.89 21.52 30.85
C LYS A 29 -7.23 20.20 30.49
N ASP A 30 -7.37 19.18 31.33
CA ASP A 30 -6.79 17.85 31.12
C ASP A 30 -7.46 17.16 29.93
N HIS A 31 -8.79 17.22 29.82
CA HIS A 31 -9.51 16.69 28.66
C HIS A 31 -9.11 17.39 27.37
N LYS A 32 -8.95 18.72 27.40
CA LYS A 32 -8.47 19.48 26.23
C LYS A 32 -7.05 19.09 25.82
N ALA A 33 -6.19 18.73 26.78
CA ALA A 33 -4.84 18.25 26.50
C ALA A 33 -4.87 16.84 25.90
N ALA A 34 -5.66 15.93 26.48
CA ALA A 34 -5.83 14.57 25.98
C ALA A 34 -6.38 14.56 24.54
N LEU A 35 -7.44 15.34 24.28
CA LEU A 35 -8.04 15.43 22.94
C LEU A 35 -7.04 15.94 21.88
N LYS A 36 -6.14 16.86 22.26
CA LYS A 36 -5.09 17.34 21.34
C LYS A 36 -4.07 16.25 21.00
N VAL A 37 -3.75 15.39 21.96
CA VAL A 37 -2.83 14.26 21.74
C VAL A 37 -3.50 13.21 20.85
N GLU A 38 -4.73 12.83 21.18
CA GLU A 38 -5.53 11.88 20.37
C GLU A 38 -5.72 12.37 18.94
N TYR A 39 -6.03 13.65 18.75
CA TYR A 39 -6.18 14.22 17.41
C TYR A 39 -4.88 14.14 16.58
N LYS A 40 -3.73 14.42 17.21
CA LYS A 40 -2.43 14.31 16.52
C LYS A 40 -2.09 12.87 16.19
N GLN A 41 -2.40 11.94 17.09
CA GLN A 41 -2.20 10.52 16.87
C GLN A 41 -3.07 10.03 15.71
N TYR A 42 -4.35 10.40 15.70
CA TYR A 42 -5.27 10.12 14.59
C TYR A 42 -4.76 10.70 13.26
N GLU A 43 -4.27 11.95 13.25
CA GLU A 43 -3.73 12.56 12.02
C GLU A 43 -2.51 11.80 11.49
N LEU A 44 -1.66 11.29 12.39
CA LEU A 44 -0.48 10.49 12.02
C LEU A 44 -0.88 9.12 11.48
N GLU A 45 -1.79 8.42 12.16
CA GLU A 45 -2.32 7.13 11.73
C GLU A 45 -3.05 7.22 10.39
N TYR A 46 -3.85 8.27 10.19
CA TYR A 46 -4.55 8.52 8.93
C TYR A 46 -3.56 8.74 7.77
N LYS A 47 -2.50 9.53 7.98
CA LYS A 47 -1.46 9.74 6.96
C LYS A 47 -0.71 8.45 6.65
N GLN A 48 -0.46 7.60 7.63
CA GLN A 48 0.17 6.31 7.40
C GLN A 48 -0.75 5.37 6.61
N ALA A 49 -2.02 5.24 7.02
CA ALA A 49 -3.01 4.43 6.32
C ALA A 49 -3.20 4.86 4.85
N LEU A 50 -3.16 6.17 4.57
CA LEU A 50 -3.20 6.67 3.19
C LEU A 50 -1.99 6.22 2.36
N LYS A 51 -0.79 6.25 2.94
CA LYS A 51 0.43 5.79 2.25
C LYS A 51 0.36 4.29 1.97
N ASP A 52 -0.05 3.51 2.95
CA ASP A 52 -0.16 2.06 2.81
C ASP A 52 -1.19 1.69 1.75
N ALA A 53 -2.34 2.37 1.74
CA ALA A 53 -3.37 2.20 0.71
C ALA A 53 -2.87 2.61 -0.69
N GLU A 54 -2.06 3.66 -0.82
CA GLU A 54 -1.47 4.06 -2.10
C GLU A 54 -0.48 3.00 -2.64
N VAL A 55 0.34 2.42 -1.75
CA VAL A 55 1.26 1.33 -2.11
C VAL A 55 0.48 0.09 -2.54
N GLU A 56 -0.53 -0.31 -1.78
CA GLU A 56 -1.37 -1.47 -2.11
C GLU A 56 -2.10 -1.27 -3.44
N TYR A 57 -2.63 -0.07 -3.70
CA TYR A 57 -3.26 0.27 -4.97
C TYR A 57 -2.29 0.13 -6.14
N LYS A 58 -1.06 0.65 -6.01
CA LYS A 58 -0.04 0.54 -7.07
C LYS A 58 0.33 -0.92 -7.34
N ARG A 59 0.51 -1.72 -6.28
CA ARG A 59 0.78 -3.16 -6.39
C ARG A 59 -0.37 -3.90 -7.08
N ALA A 60 -1.60 -3.70 -6.62
CA ALA A 60 -2.78 -4.34 -7.19
C ALA A 60 -2.99 -3.95 -8.65
N LYS A 61 -2.72 -2.68 -9.00
CA LYS A 61 -2.77 -2.19 -10.38
C LYS A 61 -1.73 -2.88 -11.27
N LYS A 62 -0.46 -2.92 -10.86
CA LYS A 62 0.61 -3.62 -11.62
C LYS A 62 0.24 -5.08 -11.86
N GLN A 63 -0.21 -5.77 -10.81
CA GLN A 63 -0.64 -7.17 -10.90
C GLN A 63 -1.84 -7.36 -11.85
N ALA A 64 -2.83 -6.47 -11.81
CA ALA A 64 -3.98 -6.53 -12.72
C ALA A 64 -3.60 -6.30 -14.18
N GLU A 65 -2.68 -5.36 -14.45
CA GLU A 65 -2.14 -5.13 -15.79
C GLU A 65 -1.38 -6.35 -16.29
N GLU A 66 -0.50 -6.93 -15.48
CA GLU A 66 0.24 -8.15 -15.81
C GLU A 66 -0.68 -9.35 -16.09
N ASP A 67 -1.72 -9.53 -15.27
CA ASP A 67 -2.73 -10.56 -15.46
C ASP A 67 -3.50 -10.39 -16.77
N MET A 68 -3.86 -9.15 -17.11
CA MET A 68 -4.53 -8.85 -18.37
C MET A 68 -3.62 -9.19 -19.56
N TYR A 69 -2.36 -8.77 -19.52
CA TYR A 69 -1.40 -9.09 -20.58
C TYR A 69 -1.18 -10.59 -20.71
N ARG A 70 -1.07 -11.31 -19.58
CA ARG A 70 -0.89 -12.78 -19.57
C ARG A 70 -2.07 -13.48 -20.22
N LYS A 71 -3.30 -13.15 -19.80
CA LYS A 71 -4.53 -13.73 -20.36
C LYS A 71 -4.66 -13.42 -21.85
N THR A 72 -4.29 -12.22 -22.27
CA THR A 72 -4.32 -11.82 -23.68
C THR A 72 -3.31 -12.61 -24.51
N LEU A 73 -2.07 -12.75 -24.03
CA LEU A 73 -1.04 -13.54 -24.71
C LEU A 73 -1.44 -15.03 -24.80
N GLU A 74 -2.01 -15.60 -23.74
CA GLU A 74 -2.51 -16.97 -23.75
C GLU A 74 -3.68 -17.15 -24.74
N ALA A 75 -4.61 -16.20 -24.81
CA ALA A 75 -5.72 -16.26 -25.76
C ALA A 75 -5.21 -16.23 -27.20
N VAL A 76 -4.33 -15.27 -27.52
CA VAL A 76 -3.72 -15.16 -28.86
C VAL A 76 -2.91 -16.41 -29.20
N LYS A 77 -2.19 -16.99 -28.25
CA LYS A 77 -1.48 -18.25 -28.45
C LYS A 77 -2.42 -19.38 -28.82
N ARG A 78 -3.54 -19.55 -28.10
CA ARG A 78 -4.55 -20.57 -28.43
C ARG A 78 -5.14 -20.38 -29.82
N GLU A 79 -5.46 -19.13 -30.20
CA GLU A 79 -5.99 -18.84 -31.54
C GLU A 79 -4.98 -19.20 -32.64
N VAL A 80 -3.70 -18.87 -32.45
CA VAL A 80 -2.65 -19.22 -33.40
C VAL A 80 -2.42 -20.72 -33.48
N ASP A 81 -2.46 -21.43 -32.36
CA ASP A 81 -2.34 -22.88 -32.34
C ASP A 81 -3.51 -23.54 -33.09
N ILE A 82 -4.73 -23.02 -32.94
CA ILE A 82 -5.91 -23.47 -33.71
C ILE A 82 -5.68 -23.23 -35.20
N ILE A 83 -5.31 -22.01 -35.60
CA ILE A 83 -5.04 -21.67 -37.01
C ILE A 83 -3.98 -22.62 -37.59
N ALA A 84 -2.90 -22.90 -36.84
CA ALA A 84 -1.84 -23.78 -37.27
C ALA A 84 -2.28 -25.24 -37.51
N THR A 85 -3.44 -25.65 -36.97
CA THR A 85 -4.04 -26.98 -37.17
C THR A 85 -5.10 -27.04 -38.28
N THR A 86 -5.43 -25.90 -38.90
CA THR A 86 -6.46 -25.83 -39.95
C THR A 86 -5.92 -26.29 -41.31
N ASP A 87 -6.79 -26.91 -42.12
CA ASP A 87 -6.49 -27.31 -43.50
C ASP A 87 -6.18 -26.09 -44.39
N GLU A 88 -6.76 -24.93 -44.08
CA GLU A 88 -6.47 -23.66 -44.76
C GLU A 88 -5.02 -23.22 -44.52
N TYR A 89 -4.49 -23.40 -43.31
CA TYR A 89 -3.08 -23.15 -43.03
C TYR A 89 -2.16 -24.20 -43.67
N ALA A 90 -2.55 -25.48 -43.66
CA ALA A 90 -1.79 -26.54 -44.33
C ALA A 90 -1.58 -26.25 -45.82
N ASN A 91 -2.59 -25.66 -46.47
CA ASN A 91 -2.57 -25.26 -47.87
C ASN A 91 -2.13 -23.81 -48.12
N SER A 92 -1.76 -23.05 -47.07
CA SER A 92 -1.37 -21.66 -47.23
C SER A 92 -0.01 -21.50 -47.92
N ASP A 93 0.21 -20.32 -48.48
CA ASP A 93 1.47 -19.96 -49.12
C ASP A 93 2.63 -19.86 -48.12
N ALA A 94 3.86 -19.97 -48.62
CA ALA A 94 5.07 -20.00 -47.80
C ALA A 94 5.29 -18.73 -46.97
N LYS A 95 4.80 -17.56 -47.44
CA LYS A 95 4.92 -16.29 -46.72
C LYS A 95 4.02 -16.27 -45.50
N THR A 96 2.81 -16.82 -45.61
CA THR A 96 1.87 -16.96 -44.48
C THR A 96 2.41 -17.92 -43.42
N LYS A 97 2.98 -19.06 -43.82
CA LYS A 97 3.65 -20.01 -42.90
C LYS A 97 4.84 -19.38 -42.19
N ALA A 98 5.68 -18.63 -42.92
CA ALA A 98 6.83 -17.94 -42.34
C ALA A 98 6.41 -16.88 -41.31
N LYS A 99 5.33 -16.13 -41.56
CA LYS A 99 4.81 -15.12 -40.62
C LYS A 99 4.25 -15.74 -39.35
N ILE A 100 3.51 -16.84 -39.46
CA ILE A 100 2.96 -17.55 -38.28
C ILE A 100 4.11 -18.14 -37.45
N ALA A 101 5.14 -18.73 -38.09
CA ALA A 101 6.33 -19.21 -37.39
C ALA A 101 7.12 -18.08 -36.70
N GLN A 102 7.29 -16.93 -37.36
CA GLN A 102 7.90 -15.73 -36.76
C GLN A 102 7.12 -15.25 -35.53
N PHE A 103 5.79 -15.26 -35.61
CA PHE A 103 4.91 -14.87 -34.52
C PHE A 103 5.01 -15.84 -33.33
N GLN A 104 4.99 -17.15 -33.59
CA GLN A 104 5.17 -18.17 -32.55
C GLN A 104 6.55 -18.07 -31.86
N ASN A 105 7.61 -17.82 -32.64
CA ASN A 105 8.95 -17.60 -32.08
C ASN A 105 9.01 -16.32 -31.24
N TRP A 106 8.40 -15.23 -31.70
CA TRP A 106 8.31 -13.98 -30.94
C TRP A 106 7.56 -14.16 -29.62
N MET A 107 6.44 -14.89 -29.61
CA MET A 107 5.72 -15.21 -28.37
C MET A 107 6.53 -16.09 -27.41
N GLY A 108 7.31 -17.04 -27.95
CA GLY A 108 8.23 -17.86 -27.16
C GLY A 108 9.32 -17.03 -26.48
N ASN A 109 9.93 -16.10 -27.23
CA ASN A 109 10.95 -15.19 -26.70
C ASN A 109 10.38 -14.18 -25.70
N ALA A 110 9.17 -13.66 -25.94
CA ALA A 110 8.49 -12.77 -25.00
C ALA A 110 8.16 -13.46 -23.67
N ALA A 111 7.82 -14.76 -23.70
CA ALA A 111 7.62 -15.55 -22.50
C ALA A 111 8.95 -15.82 -21.74
N ALA A 112 10.04 -16.06 -22.47
CA ALA A 112 11.36 -16.30 -21.88
C ALA A 112 11.97 -15.03 -21.24
N HIS A 113 11.83 -13.86 -21.89
CA HIS A 113 12.29 -12.59 -21.33
C HIS A 113 11.57 -12.23 -20.02
N ARG A 114 10.27 -12.51 -19.90
CA ARG A 114 9.54 -12.31 -18.63
C ARG A 114 9.97 -13.25 -17.52
N ALA A 115 10.34 -14.50 -17.82
CA ALA A 115 10.83 -15.42 -16.80
C ALA A 115 12.11 -14.89 -16.13
N LEU A 116 12.95 -14.16 -16.88
CA LEU A 116 14.16 -13.52 -16.39
C LEU A 116 13.88 -12.23 -15.59
N GLU A 117 12.88 -11.43 -15.98
CA GLU A 117 12.49 -10.23 -15.23
C GLU A 117 11.90 -10.58 -13.84
N VAL A 118 11.17 -11.70 -13.72
CA VAL A 118 10.62 -12.19 -12.45
C VAL A 118 11.73 -12.66 -11.48
N GLU A 119 12.87 -13.13 -11.99
CA GLU A 119 14.04 -13.47 -11.15
C GLU A 119 14.87 -12.23 -10.75
N SER A 120 14.84 -11.17 -11.57
CA SER A 120 15.57 -9.91 -11.31
C SER A 120 14.87 -8.98 -10.31
N GLU A 121 13.53 -8.95 -10.26
CA GLU A 121 12.80 -8.11 -9.29
C GLU A 121 12.91 -8.63 -7.84
N GLY A 122 13.41 -9.85 -7.63
CA GLY A 122 13.66 -10.42 -6.29
C GLY A 122 14.97 -9.98 -5.64
N GLU A 123 15.93 -9.42 -6.40
CA GLU A 123 17.25 -9.01 -5.88
C GLU A 123 17.41 -7.48 -5.74
N GLU A 124 16.56 -6.67 -6.40
CA GLU A 124 16.69 -5.20 -6.35
C GLU A 124 15.83 -4.52 -5.27
N GLU A 125 14.82 -5.18 -4.69
CA GLU A 125 14.00 -4.56 -3.61
C GLU A 125 14.70 -4.51 -2.23
N GLU A 126 15.76 -5.30 -1.97
CA GLU A 126 16.50 -5.24 -0.69
C GLU A 126 17.59 -4.14 -0.63
N ALA A 127 18.03 -3.58 -1.76
CA ALA A 127 19.15 -2.64 -1.78
C ALA A 127 18.75 -1.14 -1.72
N GLY A 128 17.47 -0.80 -1.89
CA GLY A 128 17.01 0.59 -2.06
C GLY A 128 16.46 1.31 -0.83
N ALA A 129 16.23 0.63 0.30
CA ALA A 129 15.49 1.17 1.44
C ALA A 129 16.34 1.67 2.62
N ALA A 130 17.67 1.76 2.48
CA ALA A 130 18.58 2.14 3.55
C ALA A 130 19.50 3.33 3.17
N SER A 131 18.93 4.49 2.82
CA SER A 131 19.71 5.75 2.82
C SER A 131 18.85 7.02 2.93
N PHE A 132 17.97 7.09 3.93
CA PHE A 132 17.45 8.40 4.34
C PHE A 132 17.11 8.45 5.83
N VAL A 133 18.14 8.51 6.66
CA VAL A 133 18.02 8.98 8.06
C VAL A 133 18.83 10.26 8.18
N GLU A 134 18.10 11.36 8.10
CA GLU A 134 18.25 12.61 8.86
C GLU A 134 19.67 13.10 9.18
N GLU A 135 20.23 13.84 8.24
CA GLU A 135 21.09 14.98 8.55
C GLU A 135 20.21 16.12 9.08
N LYS A 136 20.09 16.26 10.43
CA LYS A 136 20.11 17.55 11.17
C LYS A 136 19.69 17.42 12.64
N MET A 137 20.44 18.14 13.47
CA MET A 137 20.13 18.64 14.82
C MET A 137 20.39 17.69 16.01
N THR A 138 21.63 17.73 16.50
CA THR A 138 21.87 17.66 17.95
C THR A 138 22.47 18.98 18.42
N PRO A 139 21.80 19.75 19.29
CA PRO A 139 22.33 20.99 19.84
C PRO A 139 23.36 20.69 20.93
N HIS A 140 24.38 21.55 21.01
CA HIS A 140 25.26 21.71 22.16
C HIS A 140 24.48 21.73 23.48
N LEU A 141 24.99 21.04 24.51
CA LEU A 141 24.93 21.47 25.92
C LEU A 141 25.92 20.66 26.78
N PHE A 142 26.91 21.40 27.31
CA PHE A 142 27.51 21.35 28.65
C PHE A 142 27.32 20.09 29.53
N VAL A 143 28.45 19.53 30.00
CA VAL A 143 28.84 19.43 31.42
C VAL A 143 30.35 19.69 31.52
#